data_AF-A0A820YPA8-F1
#
_entry.id   AF-A0A820YPA8-F1
#
_cell.length_a   1.000
_cell.length_b   1.000
_cell.length_c   1.000
_cell.angle_alpha   90.00
_cell.angle_beta   90.00
_cell.angle_gamma   90.00
#
_symmetry.space_group_name_H-M   'P 1'
#
loop_
_entity.id
_entity.type
_entity.pdbx_description
1 polymer ?
#
loop_
_entity_poly.entity_id
_entity_poly.type
_entity_poly.pdbx_seq_one_letter_code
_entity_poly.pdbx_strand_id
1 'polypeptide(L)'
;QEKSGENIKNQLLKSGDFSPGEKFENQEIPGEIRRFGNPDHVQDVELNKFQVINVDYDDVDDFEDSTATRLSCFAHSLQLCVRDGLKNASYTSRVLGKCQSLAKSSHKSSKIADLLEEIDKHINKMNITRWNSEYLLIKSILSIEKDDLESIAKLMENPVKFSTNDLIILQEIVDI
;
A
#
# COMPACT_ATOMS: atom_id res chain seq x y z
N GLN A 1 43.55 -34.49 -29.11
CA GLN A 1 44.13 -33.29 -29.74
C GLN A 1 43.15 -32.16 -29.47
N GLU A 2 43.31 -31.44 -28.35
CA GLU A 2 44.14 -30.21 -28.23
C GLU A 2 43.70 -29.12 -29.21
N LYS A 3 43.48 -27.85 -28.87
CA LYS A 3 43.43 -27.03 -27.65
C LYS A 3 43.05 -25.60 -28.15
N SER A 4 42.77 -24.68 -27.22
CA SER A 4 42.67 -23.21 -27.36
C SER A 4 41.23 -22.69 -27.45
N GLY A 5 40.72 -21.80 -26.60
CA GLY A 5 41.35 -20.94 -25.58
C GLY A 5 40.38 -19.77 -25.36
N GLU A 6 39.67 -19.74 -24.23
CA GLU A 6 39.78 -18.70 -23.19
C GLU A 6 39.44 -17.25 -23.62
N ASN A 7 38.23 -16.81 -23.27
CA ASN A 7 37.83 -15.44 -22.84
C ASN A 7 36.28 -15.43 -22.92
N ILE A 8 35.45 -15.08 -21.95
CA ILE A 8 35.51 -14.00 -20.96
C ILE A 8 34.69 -14.44 -19.74
N LYS A 9 35.34 -15.01 -18.73
CA LYS A 9 34.88 -15.03 -17.34
C LYS A 9 36.08 -14.55 -16.54
N ASN A 10 36.07 -13.28 -16.15
CA ASN A 10 36.74 -12.73 -14.98
C ASN A 10 36.80 -11.21 -15.11
N GLN A 11 35.92 -10.52 -14.39
CA GLN A 11 36.31 -9.30 -13.67
C GLN A 11 35.45 -9.24 -12.41
N LEU A 12 35.77 -10.15 -11.49
CA LEU A 12 35.46 -10.03 -10.07
C LEU A 12 36.59 -9.20 -9.42
N LEU A 13 36.19 -8.24 -8.58
CA LEU A 13 36.93 -7.66 -7.45
C LEU A 13 38.40 -7.24 -7.65
N LYS A 14 38.63 -5.92 -7.62
CA LYS A 14 39.67 -5.34 -6.75
C LYS A 14 39.14 -4.08 -6.06
N SER A 15 39.24 -4.12 -4.75
CA SER A 15 39.03 -3.10 -3.73
C SER A 15 40.07 -1.97 -3.78
N GLY A 16 39.70 -0.78 -3.29
CA GLY A 16 40.62 0.12 -2.57
C GLY A 16 40.66 1.57 -3.05
N ASP A 17 40.21 2.46 -2.16
CA ASP A 17 40.67 3.84 -1.92
C ASP A 17 40.11 5.01 -2.75
N PHE A 18 39.15 5.75 -2.16
CA PHE A 18 39.22 7.22 -2.13
C PHE A 18 38.45 7.79 -0.93
N SER A 19 39.11 8.68 -0.19
CA SER A 19 38.65 9.32 1.05
C SER A 19 38.01 10.71 0.78
N PRO A 20 37.37 11.33 1.78
CA PRO A 20 36.27 12.29 1.64
C PRO A 20 36.70 13.76 1.55
N GLY A 21 35.90 14.57 0.85
CA GLY A 21 35.92 16.03 1.00
C GLY A 21 35.44 16.80 -0.22
N GLU A 22 34.13 17.04 -0.33
CA GLU A 22 33.62 18.23 -1.03
C GLU A 22 32.55 18.90 -0.17
N LYS A 23 32.85 20.14 0.20
CA LYS A 23 31.99 21.02 0.99
C LYS A 23 30.92 21.58 0.05
N PHE A 24 29.65 21.32 0.32
CA PHE A 24 28.56 22.11 -0.27
C PHE A 24 28.31 23.31 0.63
N GLU A 25 28.74 24.46 0.12
CA GLU A 25 28.62 25.78 0.70
C GLU A 25 27.14 26.21 0.71
N ASN A 26 26.67 26.68 1.86
CA ASN A 26 25.33 27.28 2.00
C ASN A 26 25.31 28.60 1.23
N GLN A 27 24.43 28.72 0.23
CA GLN A 27 24.12 30.01 -0.38
C GLN A 27 22.64 30.34 -0.15
N GLU A 28 22.44 31.42 0.60
CA GLU A 28 21.17 32.01 1.00
C GLU A 28 20.34 32.45 -0.22
N ILE A 29 19.02 32.25 -0.17
CA ILE A 29 18.05 32.68 -1.18
C ILE A 29 17.62 34.12 -0.85
N PRO A 30 17.85 35.13 -1.71
CA PRO A 30 17.25 36.45 -1.53
C PRO A 30 15.82 36.46 -2.05
N GLY A 31 14.87 36.82 -1.18
CA GLY A 31 13.45 36.92 -1.49
C GLY A 31 13.12 38.04 -2.48
N GLU A 32 12.10 37.79 -3.31
CA GLU A 32 11.43 38.83 -4.08
C GLU A 32 9.91 38.63 -4.00
N ILE A 33 9.26 39.44 -3.15
CA ILE A 33 7.81 39.55 -3.04
C ILE A 33 7.32 40.40 -4.22
N ARG A 34 6.77 39.78 -5.26
CA ARG A 34 6.04 40.53 -6.30
C ARG A 34 4.67 40.93 -5.78
N ARG A 35 4.50 42.22 -5.50
CA ARG A 35 3.19 42.85 -5.33
C ARG A 35 2.55 43.07 -6.69
N PHE A 36 1.35 42.56 -6.89
CA PHE A 36 0.38 43.11 -7.84
C PHE A 36 -0.94 43.32 -7.09
N GLY A 37 -1.37 44.57 -6.95
CA GLY A 37 -2.77 44.93 -6.62
C GLY A 37 -3.61 44.95 -7.91
N ASN A 38 -4.93 45.11 -7.91
CA ASN A 38 -5.97 45.23 -6.87
C ASN A 38 -7.31 44.79 -7.58
N PRO A 39 -8.50 44.90 -6.97
CA PRO A 39 -9.48 43.82 -6.81
C PRO A 39 -10.66 43.91 -7.81
N ASP A 40 -11.44 42.85 -7.99
CA ASP A 40 -12.89 42.98 -8.17
C ASP A 40 -13.61 41.62 -8.09
N HIS A 41 -14.47 41.51 -7.07
CA HIS A 41 -15.67 40.67 -6.96
C HIS A 41 -15.54 39.16 -7.24
N VAL A 42 -15.29 38.39 -6.18
CA VAL A 42 -15.75 36.99 -6.10
C VAL A 42 -16.40 36.77 -4.73
N GLN A 43 -17.64 36.31 -4.78
CA GLN A 43 -18.54 36.08 -3.64
C GLN A 43 -17.92 35.20 -2.56
N ASP A 44 -18.14 35.57 -1.30
CA ASP A 44 -17.70 34.87 -0.11
C ASP A 44 -18.23 33.43 -0.09
N VAL A 45 -17.36 32.47 -0.41
CA VAL A 45 -17.56 31.08 0.00
C VAL A 45 -16.98 30.97 1.40
N GLU A 46 -17.87 30.86 2.38
CA GLU A 46 -17.58 30.73 3.80
C GLU A 46 -16.47 29.68 4.02
N LEU A 47 -15.23 30.16 4.20
CA LEU A 47 -14.08 29.31 4.45
C LEU A 47 -14.30 28.71 5.85
N ASN A 48 -14.62 27.41 5.86
CA ASN A 48 -14.73 26.61 7.06
C ASN A 48 -13.66 27.01 8.08
N LYS A 49 -14.15 27.50 9.22
CA LYS A 49 -13.46 27.98 10.41
C LYS A 49 -12.30 27.05 10.82
N PHE A 50 -11.13 27.24 10.22
CA PHE A 50 -9.89 26.72 10.78
C PHE A 50 -9.54 27.66 11.93
N GLN A 51 -9.79 27.24 13.17
CA GLN A 51 -9.30 27.97 14.33
C GLN A 51 -7.78 27.92 14.32
N VAL A 52 -7.17 28.98 13.80
CA VAL A 52 -5.77 29.30 14.06
C VAL A 52 -5.71 29.68 15.53
N ILE A 53 -5.17 28.79 16.36
CA ILE A 53 -4.85 29.08 17.75
C ILE A 53 -3.59 29.95 17.71
N ASN A 54 -3.74 31.25 17.97
CA ASN A 54 -2.58 32.09 18.27
C ASN A 54 -2.10 31.69 19.67
N VAL A 55 -0.92 31.09 19.75
CA VAL A 55 -0.25 30.81 21.01
C VAL A 55 0.68 31.98 21.27
N ASP A 56 0.30 32.87 22.19
CA ASP A 56 1.18 33.92 22.70
C ASP A 56 2.34 33.28 23.46
N TYR A 57 3.57 33.62 23.09
CA TYR A 57 4.81 32.91 23.45
C TYR A 57 5.53 33.48 24.68
N ASP A 58 4.82 34.13 25.61
CA ASP A 58 5.43 34.91 26.70
C ASP A 58 5.06 34.45 28.12
N ASP A 59 4.72 33.16 28.32
CA ASP A 59 4.58 32.59 29.68
C ASP A 59 5.17 31.17 29.73
N VAL A 60 6.49 31.10 29.95
CA VAL A 60 7.23 29.85 30.17
C VAL A 60 7.45 29.64 31.67
N ASP A 61 6.40 29.23 32.38
CA ASP A 61 6.57 28.61 33.69
C ASP A 61 5.63 27.41 33.83
N ASP A 62 6.24 26.26 34.15
CA ASP A 62 5.63 24.97 34.51
C ASP A 62 4.74 24.26 33.46
N PHE A 63 5.35 23.85 32.34
CA PHE A 63 4.72 22.86 31.46
C PHE A 63 4.99 21.46 32.01
N GLU A 64 4.16 21.00 32.95
CA GLU A 64 4.02 19.57 33.21
C GLU A 64 3.74 18.88 31.85
N ASP A 65 4.69 18.04 31.43
CA ASP A 65 4.64 17.19 30.23
C ASP A 65 3.59 16.08 30.40
N SER A 66 2.32 16.46 30.53
CA SER A 66 1.22 15.54 30.82
C SER A 66 0.03 15.69 29.86
N THR A 67 0.13 16.54 28.84
CA THR A 67 -0.92 16.71 27.82
C THR A 67 -0.40 16.68 26.38
N ALA A 68 0.55 15.78 26.07
CA ALA A 68 0.85 15.41 24.70
C ALA A 68 -0.43 14.88 24.01
N THR A 69 -1.16 15.78 23.36
CA THR A 69 -2.43 15.48 22.70
C THR A 69 -2.13 14.58 21.51
N ARG A 70 -2.47 13.30 21.63
CA ARG A 70 -2.29 12.33 20.55
C ARG A 70 -3.30 12.65 19.45
N LEU A 71 -2.83 13.29 18.38
CA LEU A 71 -3.63 13.51 17.18
C LEU A 71 -3.90 12.17 16.48
N SER A 72 -5.14 11.99 16.01
CA SER A 72 -5.51 10.81 15.22
C SER A 72 -4.82 10.85 13.86
N CYS A 73 -4.20 9.75 13.45
CA CYS A 73 -3.60 9.62 12.12
C CYS A 73 -4.68 9.60 11.03
N PHE A 74 -4.70 10.61 10.15
CA PHE A 74 -5.67 10.70 9.06
C PHE A 74 -5.64 9.48 8.13
N ALA A 75 -4.45 8.92 7.85
CA ALA A 75 -4.31 7.70 7.05
C ALA A 75 -4.99 6.49 7.73
N HIS A 76 -4.96 6.42 9.07
CA HIS A 76 -5.68 5.40 9.80
C HIS A 76 -7.20 5.59 9.69
N SER A 77 -7.69 6.84 9.80
CA SER A 77 -9.10 7.14 9.59
C SER A 77 -9.59 6.76 8.18
N LEU A 78 -8.81 7.07 7.14
CA LEU A 78 -9.12 6.68 5.77
C LEU A 78 -9.16 5.15 5.62
N GLN A 79 -8.18 4.45 6.16
CA GLN A 79 -8.14 2.99 6.16
C GLN A 79 -9.39 2.38 6.82
N LEU A 80 -9.79 2.89 7.99
CA LEU A 80 -11.00 2.45 8.68
C LEU A 80 -12.24 2.67 7.80
N CYS A 81 -12.36 3.85 7.18
CA CYS A 81 -13.46 4.19 6.30
C CYS A 81 -13.58 3.23 5.10
N VAL A 82 -12.49 2.98 4.38
CA VAL A 82 -12.46 2.05 3.23
C VAL A 82 -12.83 0.63 3.68
N ARG A 83 -12.18 0.12 4.73
CA ARG A 83 -12.41 -1.23 5.24
C ARG A 83 -13.86 -1.42 5.68
N ASP A 84 -14.40 -0.46 6.42
CA ASP A 84 -15.75 -0.56 6.95
C ASP A 84 -16.79 -0.41 5.82
N GLY A 85 -16.51 0.41 4.80
CA GLY A 85 -17.30 0.48 3.57
C GLY A 85 -17.38 -0.86 2.83
N LEU A 86 -16.22 -1.51 2.59
CA LEU A 86 -16.14 -2.82 1.94
C LEU A 86 -16.84 -3.92 2.75
N LYS A 87 -16.76 -3.84 4.09
CA LYS A 87 -17.41 -4.79 5.00
C LYS A 87 -18.93 -4.63 5.05
N ASN A 88 -19.43 -3.40 4.96
CA ASN A 88 -20.86 -3.10 5.04
C ASN A 88 -21.59 -3.34 3.71
N ALA A 89 -20.87 -3.34 2.58
CA ALA A 89 -21.40 -3.78 1.29
C ALA A 89 -21.62 -5.30 1.29
N SER A 90 -22.88 -5.75 1.30
CA SER A 90 -23.24 -7.17 1.50
C SER A 90 -22.69 -8.12 0.43
N TYR A 91 -22.68 -7.70 -0.84
CA TYR A 91 -22.11 -8.50 -1.92
C TYR A 91 -20.58 -8.54 -1.85
N THR A 92 -19.95 -7.38 -1.73
CA THR A 92 -18.49 -7.23 -1.63
C THR A 92 -17.91 -8.02 -0.46
N SER A 93 -18.47 -7.86 0.73
CA SER A 93 -18.05 -8.61 1.92
C SER A 93 -18.14 -10.12 1.73
N ARG A 94 -19.17 -10.63 1.01
CA ARG A 94 -19.29 -12.05 0.68
C ARG A 94 -18.18 -12.52 -0.27
N VAL A 95 -17.87 -11.74 -1.30
CA VAL A 95 -16.79 -12.07 -2.26
C VAL A 95 -15.42 -12.01 -1.60
N LEU A 96 -15.18 -11.01 -0.75
CA LEU A 96 -13.96 -10.92 0.07
C LEU A 96 -13.84 -12.11 1.02
N GLY A 97 -14.95 -12.57 1.60
CA GLY A 97 -14.99 -13.80 2.40
C GLY A 97 -14.53 -15.04 1.62
N LYS A 98 -14.88 -15.15 0.32
CA LYS A 98 -14.35 -16.22 -0.55
C LYS A 98 -12.84 -16.10 -0.73
N CYS A 99 -12.34 -14.89 -1.00
CA CYS A 99 -10.91 -14.61 -1.16
C CYS A 99 -10.12 -15.00 0.10
N GLN A 100 -10.63 -14.62 1.27
CA GLN A 100 -10.02 -14.97 2.56
C GLN A 100 -10.04 -16.48 2.81
N SER A 101 -11.12 -17.16 2.42
CA SER A 101 -11.24 -18.61 2.58
C SER A 101 -10.23 -19.35 1.70
N LEU A 102 -10.09 -18.90 0.44
CA LEU A 102 -9.08 -19.41 -0.49
C LEU A 102 -7.66 -19.20 0.04
N ALA A 103 -7.32 -17.99 0.50
CA ALA A 103 -6.00 -17.70 1.07
C ALA A 103 -5.69 -18.59 2.29
N LYS A 104 -6.66 -18.77 3.18
CA LYS A 104 -6.50 -19.69 4.33
C LYS A 104 -6.22 -21.12 3.89
N SER A 105 -6.97 -21.63 2.89
CA SER A 105 -6.76 -22.97 2.36
C SER A 105 -5.42 -23.12 1.66
N SER A 106 -4.99 -22.12 0.88
CA SER A 106 -3.69 -22.10 0.20
C SER A 106 -2.52 -22.23 1.17
N HIS A 107 -2.53 -21.51 2.29
CA HIS A 107 -1.46 -21.60 3.29
C HIS A 107 -1.53 -22.84 4.20
N LYS A 108 -2.65 -23.58 4.20
CA LYS A 108 -2.84 -24.78 5.03
C LYS A 108 -2.60 -26.08 4.24
N SER A 109 -2.94 -26.09 2.96
CA SER A 109 -2.93 -27.29 2.11
C SER A 109 -1.69 -27.33 1.24
N SER A 110 -0.85 -28.37 1.41
CA SER A 110 0.31 -28.59 0.55
C SER A 110 -0.11 -28.77 -0.92
N LYS A 111 -1.19 -29.52 -1.19
CA LYS A 111 -1.68 -29.73 -2.56
C LYS A 111 -2.04 -28.44 -3.29
N ILE A 112 -2.58 -27.45 -2.56
CA ILE A 112 -2.90 -26.15 -3.15
C ILE A 112 -1.62 -25.33 -3.34
N ALA A 113 -0.67 -25.42 -2.41
CA ALA A 113 0.63 -24.76 -2.55
C ALA A 113 1.40 -25.31 -3.75
N ASP A 114 1.44 -26.63 -3.93
CA ASP A 114 2.10 -27.29 -5.06
C ASP A 114 1.50 -26.83 -6.40
N LEU A 115 0.16 -26.78 -6.51
CA LEU A 115 -0.51 -26.29 -7.73
C LEU A 115 -0.25 -24.81 -8.00
N LEU A 116 -0.17 -23.99 -6.95
CA LEU A 116 0.17 -22.57 -7.07
C LEU A 116 1.62 -22.37 -7.53
N GLU A 117 2.54 -23.24 -7.09
CA GLU A 117 3.94 -23.25 -7.53
C GLU A 117 4.06 -23.70 -9.00
N GLU A 118 3.27 -24.68 -9.44
CA GLU A 118 3.22 -25.12 -10.84
C GLU A 118 2.81 -24.00 -11.81
N ILE A 119 1.90 -23.11 -11.37
CA ILE A 119 1.46 -21.96 -12.18
C ILE A 119 2.27 -20.67 -11.92
N ASP A 120 3.33 -20.73 -11.10
CA ASP A 120 4.16 -19.59 -10.69
C ASP A 120 3.33 -18.43 -10.10
N LYS A 121 2.39 -18.75 -9.21
CA LYS A 121 1.53 -17.78 -8.51
C LYS A 121 1.62 -17.95 -7.01
N HIS A 122 1.37 -16.86 -6.29
CA HIS A 122 1.31 -16.86 -4.83
C HIS A 122 0.10 -16.06 -4.36
N ILE A 123 -0.68 -16.64 -3.43
CA ILE A 123 -1.82 -15.95 -2.82
C ILE A 123 -1.36 -15.24 -1.55
N ASN A 124 -1.57 -13.93 -1.49
CA ASN A 124 -1.16 -13.14 -0.34
C ASN A 124 -2.06 -13.37 0.87
N LYS A 125 -1.47 -13.46 2.07
CA LYS A 125 -2.25 -13.56 3.30
C LYS A 125 -2.86 -12.21 3.68
N MET A 126 -4.15 -12.23 4.03
CA MET A 126 -4.79 -11.07 4.64
C MET A 126 -4.26 -10.84 6.07
N ASN A 127 -3.94 -9.59 6.39
CA ASN A 127 -3.55 -9.15 7.73
C ASN A 127 -4.32 -7.89 8.13
N ILE A 128 -5.18 -8.03 9.13
CA ILE A 128 -6.07 -6.96 9.61
C ILE A 128 -5.33 -5.68 10.06
N THR A 129 -4.08 -5.80 10.52
CA THR A 129 -3.28 -4.65 10.98
C THR A 129 -2.48 -3.99 9.88
N ARG A 130 -2.34 -4.62 8.70
CA ARG A 130 -1.61 -4.09 7.55
C ARG A 130 -2.59 -3.64 6.48
N TRP A 131 -2.76 -2.32 6.37
CA TRP A 131 -3.76 -1.65 5.52
C TRP A 131 -3.88 -2.18 4.09
N ASN A 132 -2.76 -2.50 3.43
CA ASN A 132 -2.76 -2.93 2.03
C ASN A 132 -2.92 -4.45 1.83
N SER A 133 -3.02 -5.25 2.89
CA SER A 133 -3.01 -6.71 2.75
C SER A 133 -4.26 -7.27 2.05
N GLU A 134 -5.41 -6.62 2.23
CA GLU A 134 -6.66 -6.99 1.54
C GLU A 134 -6.57 -6.68 0.04
N TYR A 135 -6.08 -5.50 -0.32
CA TYR A 135 -5.79 -5.13 -1.70
C TYR A 135 -4.81 -6.12 -2.36
N LEU A 136 -3.71 -6.43 -1.69
CA LEU A 136 -2.70 -7.37 -2.19
C LEU A 136 -3.22 -8.80 -2.33
N LEU A 137 -4.14 -9.23 -1.46
CA LEU A 137 -4.85 -10.49 -1.58
C LEU A 137 -5.70 -10.51 -2.84
N ILE A 138 -6.56 -9.50 -3.03
CA ILE A 138 -7.46 -9.43 -4.20
C ILE A 138 -6.65 -9.44 -5.49
N LYS A 139 -5.59 -8.62 -5.55
CA LYS A 139 -4.70 -8.55 -6.71
C LYS A 139 -4.01 -9.88 -7.02
N SER A 140 -3.60 -10.62 -5.98
CA SER A 140 -3.01 -11.95 -6.18
C SER A 140 -4.02 -12.96 -6.75
N ILE A 141 -5.28 -12.90 -6.32
CA ILE A 141 -6.33 -13.79 -6.85
C ILE A 141 -6.68 -13.42 -8.29
N LEU A 142 -6.81 -12.13 -8.61
CA LEU A 142 -7.08 -11.66 -9.97
C LEU A 142 -5.95 -11.99 -10.96
N SER A 143 -4.74 -12.26 -10.46
CA SER A 143 -3.60 -12.65 -11.30
C SER A 143 -3.61 -14.12 -11.74
N ILE A 144 -4.52 -14.93 -11.18
CA ILE A 144 -4.70 -16.35 -11.48
C ILE A 144 -5.81 -16.50 -12.52
N GLU A 145 -5.60 -17.35 -13.53
CA GLU A 145 -6.63 -17.61 -14.53
C GLU A 145 -7.85 -18.30 -13.92
N LYS A 146 -9.02 -18.08 -14.52
CA LYS A 146 -10.28 -18.59 -13.97
C LYS A 146 -10.30 -20.12 -13.85
N ASP A 147 -9.76 -20.82 -14.84
CA ASP A 147 -9.76 -22.29 -14.89
C ASP A 147 -8.83 -22.88 -13.81
N ASP A 148 -7.70 -22.24 -13.54
CA ASP A 148 -6.79 -22.59 -12.45
C ASP A 148 -7.44 -22.31 -11.09
N LEU A 149 -8.11 -21.17 -10.96
CA LEU A 149 -8.83 -20.80 -9.74
C LEU A 149 -9.93 -21.81 -9.40
N GLU A 150 -10.66 -22.30 -10.41
CA GLU A 150 -11.64 -23.37 -10.26
C GLU A 150 -10.99 -24.71 -9.89
N SER A 151 -9.82 -25.01 -10.43
CA SER A 151 -9.04 -26.22 -10.11
C SER A 151 -8.55 -26.20 -8.67
N ILE A 152 -8.00 -25.07 -8.22
CA ILE A 152 -7.60 -24.84 -6.82
C ILE A 152 -8.81 -24.95 -5.89
N ALA A 153 -9.95 -24.34 -6.25
CA ALA A 153 -11.15 -24.36 -5.44
C ALA A 153 -11.70 -25.78 -5.20
N LYS A 154 -11.55 -26.69 -6.16
CA LYS A 154 -11.95 -28.11 -6.02
C LYS A 154 -11.12 -28.86 -4.98
N LEU A 155 -9.90 -28.41 -4.70
CA LEU A 155 -9.00 -29.03 -3.71
C LEU A 155 -9.27 -28.55 -2.27
N MET A 156 -10.14 -27.55 -2.09
CA MET A 156 -10.50 -27.02 -0.77
C MET A 156 -11.48 -27.95 -0.04
N GLU A 157 -11.32 -28.07 1.29
CA GLU A 157 -12.29 -28.77 2.17
C GLU A 157 -13.71 -28.18 2.03
N ASN A 158 -13.81 -26.86 1.88
CA ASN A 158 -15.05 -26.13 1.61
C ASN A 158 -14.88 -25.34 0.29
N PRO A 159 -15.30 -25.90 -0.86
CA PRO A 159 -15.02 -25.31 -2.16
C PRO A 159 -15.76 -23.99 -2.35
N VAL A 160 -15.01 -22.92 -2.65
CA VAL A 160 -15.56 -21.62 -3.03
C VAL A 160 -15.63 -21.51 -4.54
N LYS A 161 -16.75 -21.03 -5.08
CA LYS A 161 -16.88 -20.78 -6.52
C LYS A 161 -16.87 -19.28 -6.80
N PHE A 162 -16.02 -18.87 -7.72
CA PHE A 162 -15.97 -17.50 -8.23
C PHE A 162 -16.82 -17.40 -9.49
N SER A 163 -17.88 -16.59 -9.42
CA SER A 163 -18.66 -16.23 -10.61
C SER A 163 -17.93 -15.16 -11.41
N THR A 164 -18.31 -14.98 -12.68
CA THR A 164 -17.77 -13.88 -13.49
C THR A 164 -18.04 -12.51 -12.83
N ASN A 165 -19.22 -12.34 -12.22
CA ASN A 165 -19.56 -11.12 -11.48
C ASN A 165 -18.67 -10.91 -10.25
N ASP A 166 -18.24 -11.99 -9.58
CA ASP A 166 -17.31 -11.89 -8.46
C ASP A 166 -15.97 -11.31 -8.94
N LEU A 167 -15.45 -11.80 -10.07
CA LEU A 167 -14.19 -11.33 -10.64
C LEU A 167 -14.29 -9.89 -11.13
N ILE A 168 -15.41 -9.51 -11.76
CA ILE A 168 -15.67 -8.13 -12.18
C ILE A 168 -15.66 -7.19 -10.97
N ILE A 169 -16.37 -7.54 -9.90
CA ILE A 169 -16.45 -6.69 -8.71
C ILE A 169 -15.10 -6.61 -7.99
N LEU A 170 -14.33 -7.70 -7.94
CA LEU A 170 -12.97 -7.66 -7.41
C LEU A 170 -12.07 -6.74 -8.23
N GLN A 171 -12.21 -6.74 -9.56
CA GLN A 171 -11.47 -5.84 -10.44
C GLN A 171 -11.88 -4.39 -10.20
N GLU A 172 -13.18 -4.09 -10.15
CA GLU A 172 -13.70 -2.75 -9.83
C GLU A 172 -13.16 -2.25 -8.49
N ILE A 173 -13.12 -3.08 -7.44
CA ILE A 173 -12.58 -2.69 -6.12
C ILE A 173 -11.10 -2.33 -6.17
N VAL A 174 -10.32 -3.00 -7.03
CA VAL A 174 -8.89 -2.72 -7.21
C VAL A 174 -8.64 -1.44 -8.00
N ASP A 175 -9.60 -1.03 -8.82
CA ASP A 175 -9.51 0.14 -9.70
C ASP A 175 -10.05 1.44 -9.08
N ILE A 176 -10.69 1.39 -7.89
CA ILE A 176 -11.10 2.56 -7.08
C ILE A 176 -9.87 3.29 -6.53
#